data_AF-A0A520AA58-F1
#
_entry.id   AF-A0A520AA58-F1
#
_cell.length_a   1.000
_cell.length_b   1.000
_cell.length_c   1.000
_cell.angle_alpha   90.00
_cell.angle_beta   90.00
_cell.angle_gamma   90.00
#
_symmetry.space_group_name_H-M   'P 1'
#
loop_
_entity.id
_entity.type
_entity.pdbx_description
1 polymer ?
#
loop_
_entity_poly.entity_id
_entity_poly.type
_entity_poly.pdbx_seq_one_letter_code
_entity_poly.pdbx_strand_id
1 'polypeptide(L)'
;MRRFPALIATAASLALGGTAYAHPKLLSASPSANATVAKPTHIELHFSEKLMPAFSKAELTMAAMPGMAAMKMASVAKLGPDG
;
A
#
# COMPACT_ATOMS: atom_id res chain seq x y z
N MET A 1 0.52 22.50 44.91
CA MET A 1 0.31 23.07 43.56
C MET A 1 1.27 22.50 42.50
N ARG A 2 1.62 21.19 42.54
CA ARG A 2 2.65 20.58 41.65
C ARG A 2 2.08 19.55 40.65
N ARG A 3 0.77 19.58 40.36
CA ARG A 3 0.11 18.64 39.42
C ARG A 3 -0.19 19.26 38.04
N PHE A 4 -0.12 20.59 37.93
CA PHE A 4 -0.34 21.31 36.67
C PHE A 4 0.67 21.01 35.54
N PRO A 5 2.01 20.96 35.78
CA PRO A 5 2.94 20.72 34.67
C PRO A 5 2.85 19.31 34.11
N ALA A 6 2.51 18.32 34.95
CA ALA A 6 2.30 16.94 34.52
C ALA A 6 1.08 16.81 33.59
N LEU A 7 0.00 17.55 33.89
CA LEU A 7 -1.24 17.50 33.10
C LEU A 7 -1.07 18.13 31.71
N ILE A 8 -0.27 19.21 31.62
CA ILE A 8 0.09 19.85 30.35
C ILE A 8 0.97 18.93 29.50
N ALA A 9 1.97 18.26 30.10
CA ALA A 9 2.84 17.33 29.38
C ALA A 9 2.05 16.16 28.78
N THR A 10 1.10 15.60 29.53
CA THR A 10 0.24 14.52 29.02
C THR A 10 -0.67 15.00 27.88
N ALA A 11 -1.31 16.16 28.02
CA ALA A 11 -2.16 16.73 26.97
C ALA A 11 -1.38 17.01 25.67
N ALA A 12 -0.14 17.49 25.80
CA ALA A 12 0.74 17.72 24.65
C ALA A 12 1.10 16.40 23.92
N SER A 13 1.29 15.30 24.65
CA SER A 13 1.59 14.00 24.03
C SER A 13 0.40 13.43 23.23
N LEU A 14 -0.84 13.67 23.68
CA LEU A 14 -2.06 13.28 22.97
C LEU A 14 -2.25 14.07 21.68
N ALA A 15 -1.85 15.35 21.65
CA ALA A 15 -1.91 16.19 20.45
C ALA A 15 -0.89 15.81 19.36
N LEU A 16 0.15 15.05 19.72
CA LEU A 16 1.14 14.51 18.78
C LEU A 16 0.73 13.14 18.21
N GLY A 17 -0.39 12.57 18.66
CA GLY A 17 -0.93 11.32 18.13
C GLY A 17 -1.51 11.50 16.73
N GLY A 18 -0.91 10.86 15.74
CA GLY A 18 -1.44 10.80 14.37
C GLY A 18 -2.63 9.83 14.23
N THR A 19 -3.40 9.97 13.16
CA THR A 19 -4.44 9.01 12.79
C THR A 19 -3.79 7.71 12.33
N ALA A 20 -3.97 6.61 13.07
CA ALA A 20 -3.60 5.29 12.60
C ALA A 20 -4.65 4.80 11.58
N TYR A 21 -4.26 4.65 10.31
CA TYR A 21 -5.11 3.97 9.33
C TYR A 21 -5.03 2.48 9.63
N ALA A 22 -6.18 1.84 9.88
CA ALA A 22 -6.19 0.44 10.30
C ALA A 22 -5.71 -0.52 9.18
N HIS A 23 -5.72 -0.09 7.92
CA HIS A 23 -5.28 -0.88 6.77
C HIS A 23 -4.69 -0.01 5.64
N PRO A 24 -3.60 -0.46 4.99
CA PRO A 24 -3.09 0.18 3.78
C PRO A 24 -4.14 0.14 2.67
N LYS A 25 -4.39 1.30 2.05
CA LYS A 25 -5.29 1.43 0.90
C LYS A 25 -4.48 1.64 -0.36
N LEU A 26 -4.87 0.99 -1.46
CA LEU A 26 -4.34 1.30 -2.77
C LEU A 26 -4.87 2.68 -3.20
N LEU A 27 -3.99 3.66 -3.34
CA LEU A 27 -4.32 5.02 -3.76
C LEU A 27 -4.30 5.16 -5.28
N SER A 28 -3.32 4.53 -5.94
CA SER A 28 -3.18 4.55 -7.39
C SER A 28 -2.42 3.33 -7.90
N ALA A 29 -2.57 3.08 -9.20
CA ALA A 29 -1.81 2.07 -9.94
C ALA A 29 -1.31 2.66 -11.26
N SER A 30 -0.15 2.20 -11.71
CA SER A 30 0.40 2.47 -13.03
C SER A 30 0.78 1.15 -13.69
N PRO A 31 0.16 0.75 -14.82
CA PRO A 31 -0.96 1.42 -15.50
C PRO A 31 -2.21 1.58 -14.62
N SER A 32 -3.04 2.58 -14.93
CA SER A 32 -4.31 2.78 -14.22
C SER A 32 -5.24 1.57 -14.38
N ALA A 33 -6.08 1.33 -13.37
CA ALA A 33 -7.06 0.25 -13.44
C ALA A 33 -7.95 0.40 -14.69
N ASN A 34 -8.12 -0.70 -15.42
CA ASN A 34 -8.87 -0.77 -16.69
C ASN A 34 -8.28 0.02 -17.86
N ALA A 35 -7.04 0.52 -17.75
CA ALA A 35 -6.37 1.17 -18.88
C ALA A 35 -5.92 0.16 -19.93
N THR A 36 -6.15 0.48 -21.20
CA THR A 36 -5.52 -0.23 -22.32
C THR A 36 -4.19 0.45 -22.62
N VAL A 37 -3.10 -0.27 -22.35
CA VAL A 37 -1.75 0.20 -22.62
C VAL A 37 -0.99 -0.77 -23.52
N ALA A 38 -0.06 -0.25 -24.30
CA ALA A 38 0.85 -1.08 -25.06
C ALA A 38 1.86 -1.75 -24.11
N LYS A 39 1.96 -3.08 -24.19
CA LYS A 39 2.98 -3.96 -23.57
C LYS A 39 3.72 -3.34 -22.35
N PRO A 40 3.09 -3.32 -21.17
CA PRO A 40 3.73 -2.81 -19.96
C PRO A 40 4.88 -3.74 -19.54
N THR A 41 5.97 -3.15 -19.03
CA THR A 41 7.14 -3.90 -18.52
C THR A 41 7.16 -4.01 -16.99
N HIS A 42 6.38 -3.17 -16.30
CA HIS A 42 6.23 -3.11 -14.85
C HIS A 42 4.83 -2.63 -14.49
N ILE A 43 4.40 -2.93 -13.26
CA ILE A 43 3.17 -2.43 -12.65
C ILE A 43 3.56 -1.85 -11.30
N GLU A 44 3.16 -0.61 -11.04
CA GLU A 44 3.37 0.08 -9.77
C GLU A 44 2.04 0.22 -9.04
N LEU A 45 2.07 -0.04 -7.73
CA LEU A 45 0.92 0.03 -6.84
C LEU A 45 1.30 0.96 -5.68
N HIS A 46 0.67 2.12 -5.58
CA HIS A 46 0.95 3.09 -4.53
C HIS A 46 -0.07 2.96 -3.41
N PHE A 47 0.42 2.72 -2.20
CA PHE A 47 -0.41 2.56 -1.01
C PHE A 47 -0.41 3.83 -0.17
N SER A 48 -1.41 3.97 0.70
CA SER A 48 -1.53 5.10 1.63
C SER A 48 -0.44 5.10 2.71
N GLU A 49 0.25 3.99 2.89
CA GLU A 49 1.23 3.74 3.94
C GLU A 49 2.33 2.81 3.45
N LYS A 50 3.47 2.85 4.15
CA LYS A 50 4.55 1.88 4.00
C LYS A 50 4.05 0.47 4.30
N LEU A 51 4.40 -0.48 3.44
CA LEU A 51 3.99 -1.87 3.60
C LEU A 51 4.99 -2.64 4.46
N MET A 52 4.52 -3.71 5.09
CA MET A 52 5.38 -4.60 5.87
C MET A 52 5.78 -5.80 5.01
N PRO A 53 7.06 -5.94 4.59
CA PRO A 53 7.48 -6.93 3.58
C PRO A 53 7.05 -8.37 3.88
N ALA A 54 7.13 -8.78 5.15
CA ALA A 54 6.76 -10.14 5.58
C ALA A 54 5.28 -10.49 5.33
N PHE A 55 4.41 -9.48 5.25
CA PHE A 55 2.96 -9.65 5.14
C PHE A 55 2.38 -9.07 3.85
N SER A 56 3.24 -8.65 2.91
CA SER A 56 2.82 -8.09 1.63
C SER A 56 3.23 -9.00 0.49
N LYS A 57 2.27 -9.33 -0.38
CA LYS A 57 2.47 -10.13 -1.58
C LYS A 57 1.65 -9.53 -2.73
N ALA A 58 2.20 -9.59 -3.93
CA ALA A 58 1.49 -9.26 -5.16
C ALA A 58 1.64 -10.42 -6.15
N GLU A 59 0.58 -10.71 -6.89
CA GLU A 59 0.56 -11.76 -7.90
C GLU A 59 0.02 -11.20 -9.21
N LEU A 60 0.67 -11.57 -10.32
CA LEU A 60 0.20 -11.22 -11.65
C LEU A 60 -0.49 -12.43 -12.30
N THR A 61 -1.72 -12.21 -12.76
CA THR A 61 -2.49 -13.20 -13.52
C THR A 61 -2.88 -12.62 -14.87
N MET A 62 -2.78 -13.41 -15.93
CA MET A 62 -3.45 -13.09 -17.18
C MET A 62 -4.92 -13.45 -16.99
N ALA A 63 -5.78 -12.44 -16.95
CA ALA A 63 -7.22 -12.65 -17.03
C ALA A 63 -7.57 -13.41 -18.31
N ALA A 64 -8.68 -14.15 -18.27
CA ALA A 64 -9.06 -15.09 -19.33
C ALA A 64 -9.02 -14.45 -20.72
N MET A 65 -8.29 -15.09 -21.63
CA MET A 65 -8.43 -14.86 -23.08
C MET A 65 -9.56 -15.76 -23.60
N PRO A 66 -10.29 -15.37 -24.67
CA PRO A 66 -11.33 -16.23 -25.22
C PRO A 66 -10.82 -17.66 -25.47
N GLY A 67 -11.44 -18.65 -24.83
CA GLY A 67 -11.04 -20.06 -24.93
C GLY A 67 -9.93 -20.54 -24.00
N MET A 68 -9.38 -19.70 -23.11
CA MET A 68 -8.35 -20.07 -22.13
C MET A 68 -8.71 -19.58 -20.72
N ALA A 69 -8.54 -20.46 -19.72
CA ALA A 69 -8.70 -20.10 -18.31
C ALA A 69 -7.62 -19.09 -17.87
N ALA A 70 -7.88 -18.36 -16.78
CA ALA A 70 -6.91 -17.45 -16.20
C ALA A 70 -5.64 -18.21 -15.77
N MET A 71 -4.47 -17.63 -16.04
CA MET A 71 -3.17 -18.26 -15.75
C MET A 71 -2.29 -17.31 -14.95
N LYS A 72 -1.61 -17.85 -13.94
CA LYS A 72 -0.62 -17.11 -13.15
C LYS A 72 0.64 -16.87 -13.99
N MET A 73 1.12 -15.63 -14.00
CA MET A 73 2.35 -15.24 -14.68
C MET A 73 3.53 -15.26 -13.72
N ALA A 74 4.69 -15.69 -14.22
CA ALA A 74 5.94 -15.45 -13.53
C ALA A 74 6.16 -13.93 -13.38
N SER A 75 6.24 -13.47 -12.14
CA SER A 75 6.44 -12.05 -11.79
C SER A 75 7.24 -11.96 -10.50
N VAL A 76 7.95 -10.85 -10.33
CA VAL A 76 8.68 -10.53 -9.10
C VAL A 76 8.09 -9.26 -8.53
N ALA A 77 7.55 -9.33 -7.32
CA ALA A 77 7.12 -8.16 -6.58
C ALA A 77 8.29 -7.61 -5.75
N LYS A 78 8.44 -6.29 -5.73
CA LYS A 78 9.40 -5.58 -4.89
C LYS A 78 8.69 -4.40 -4.23
N LEU A 79 9.08 -4.10 -3.00
CA LEU A 79 8.67 -2.88 -2.32
C LEU A 79 9.49 -1.70 -2.82
N GLY A 80 8.90 -0.50 -2.73
CA GLY A 80 9.56 0.73 -3.09
C GLY A 80 10.68 1.08 -2.11
N PRO A 81 11.49 2.11 -2.42
CA PRO A 81 12.52 2.59 -1.50
C PRO A 81 11.95 3.20 -0.21
N ASP A 82 10.70 3.67 -0.26
CA ASP A 82 9.89 4.09 0.89
C ASP A 82 9.45 2.92 1.78
N GLY A 83 9.48 1.69 1.25
CA GLY A 83 9.17 0.41 1.89
C GLY A 83 7.81 -0.10 1.48
#